data_AF-A0A1G8SNT6-F1
#
_entry.id   AF-A0A1G8SNT6-F1
#
_cell.length_a   1.000
_cell.length_b   1.000
_cell.length_c   1.000
_cell.angle_alpha   90.00
_cell.angle_beta   90.00
_cell.angle_gamma   90.00
#
_symmetry.space_group_name_H-M   'P 1'
#
loop_
_entity.id
_entity.type
_entity.pdbx_description
1 polymer ?
#
loop_
_entity_poly.entity_id
_entity_poly.type
_entity_poly.pdbx_seq_one_letter_code
_entity_poly.pdbx_strand_id
1 'polypeptide(L)'
;MFEGIVLKVTSEYSIVKTKSEYLKVHTKTLMEPGQRIYFTKEDIIQTPTRKKKPAPYLLRYGAAAALAVLLLSSPLLEKKSVYAAKLLVEVNPSILLDISQDGLVDEALPYNEDASLLPLDRYKDLPVEEAIEEILRDAVKEGLLNLEDEEEDFIILTEILTSGDRLSEEIFAKLEEQSLAGDFLSETSVIFTSASEEHLSEMKNQGKALGLMRLREEFNLGPDEKLGDFFKDPERREAYKEQKRLLKRSTLEEEEDLVEDFPEEITDAFKEQLALFKSSIEEVKEARKAYQEARKTGDGKAIEETLQALKEAVEKKEQMEDLKDQLEQAKLEKENSEASGETPENNGTAPEKPGNNGNSTGNNGTTPVKPETPVTPGNNGNTSGNNGAVPGNPETPGNSGNSTGETETPGTQKNPETPSNSGKKPEENPNSTENQGKPSENKKPETPGTLPSDNNGKNPAKDAPGKNK
;
A
#
# COMPACT_ATOMS: atom_id res chain seq x y z
N MET A 1 65.19 11.71 -52.10
CA MET A 1 64.66 10.92 -53.23
C MET A 1 63.57 10.01 -52.70
N PHE A 2 62.51 9.82 -53.46
CA PHE A 2 61.39 8.92 -53.15
C PHE A 2 61.36 7.77 -54.16
N GLU A 3 60.69 6.69 -53.78
CA GLU A 3 60.42 5.52 -54.60
C GLU A 3 58.90 5.30 -54.63
N GLY A 4 58.36 4.94 -55.80
CA GLY A 4 56.96 4.56 -55.92
C GLY A 4 56.64 3.87 -57.23
N ILE A 5 55.42 3.36 -57.33
CA ILE A 5 54.88 2.71 -58.54
C ILE A 5 53.90 3.67 -59.20
N VAL A 6 54.08 3.91 -60.51
CA VAL A 6 53.16 4.69 -61.33
C VAL A 6 51.84 3.93 -61.45
N LEU A 7 50.72 4.55 -61.07
CA LEU A 7 49.38 3.96 -61.17
C LEU A 7 48.56 4.53 -62.34
N LYS A 8 48.80 5.79 -62.69
CA LYS A 8 48.14 6.46 -63.81
C LYS A 8 49.06 7.52 -64.37
N VAL A 9 49.17 7.59 -65.70
CA VAL A 9 49.88 8.64 -66.43
C VAL A 9 48.84 9.55 -67.10
N THR A 10 49.11 10.86 -67.14
CA THR A 10 48.37 11.83 -67.94
C THR A 10 49.35 12.79 -68.63
N SER A 11 48.86 13.62 -69.54
CA SER A 11 49.66 14.64 -70.25
C SER A 11 50.33 15.66 -69.32
N GLU A 12 49.74 15.92 -68.15
CA GLU A 12 50.22 16.93 -67.19
C GLU A 12 50.91 16.32 -65.97
N TYR A 13 50.42 15.17 -65.49
CA TYR A 13 50.91 14.53 -64.26
C TYR A 13 50.73 13.01 -64.25
N SER A 14 51.62 12.34 -63.53
CA SER A 14 51.47 10.95 -63.12
C SER A 14 51.00 10.85 -61.66
N ILE A 15 50.17 9.85 -61.34
CA ILE A 15 49.84 9.45 -59.97
C ILE A 15 50.75 8.29 -59.59
N VAL A 16 51.49 8.46 -58.50
CA VAL A 16 52.49 7.51 -58.02
C VAL A 16 52.16 7.10 -56.59
N LYS A 17 52.11 5.79 -56.32
CA LYS A 17 51.93 5.24 -54.98
C LYS A 17 53.28 4.97 -54.35
N THR A 18 53.58 5.69 -53.27
CA THR A 18 54.71 5.42 -52.36
C THR A 18 54.27 4.45 -51.27
N LYS A 19 55.17 4.10 -50.33
CA LYS A 19 54.80 3.29 -49.16
C LYS A 19 53.67 3.95 -48.34
N SER A 20 53.78 5.24 -48.05
CA SER A 20 52.77 6.03 -47.33
C SER A 20 51.53 6.33 -48.17
N GLU A 21 51.69 7.02 -49.30
CA GLU A 21 50.61 7.85 -49.86
C GLU A 21 50.56 7.86 -51.39
N TYR A 22 49.59 8.58 -51.96
CA TYR A 22 49.43 8.79 -53.39
C TYR A 22 49.85 10.21 -53.75
N LEU A 23 50.96 10.35 -54.47
CA LEU A 23 51.51 11.65 -54.89
C LEU A 23 51.18 11.90 -56.36
N LYS A 24 50.85 13.15 -56.69
CA LYS A 24 50.93 13.65 -58.06
C LYS A 24 52.36 14.09 -58.33
N VAL A 25 52.94 13.65 -59.44
CA VAL A 25 54.27 14.08 -59.91
C VAL A 25 54.19 14.55 -61.35
N HIS A 26 55.12 15.39 -61.79
CA HIS A 26 55.25 15.76 -63.19
C HIS A 26 55.54 14.51 -64.06
N THR A 27 54.80 14.36 -65.16
CA THR A 27 55.03 13.28 -66.12
C THR A 27 56.39 13.47 -66.80
N LYS A 28 57.23 12.44 -66.76
CA LYS A 28 58.48 12.37 -67.53
C LYS A 28 58.27 11.45 -68.74
N THR A 29 59.08 11.64 -69.78
CA THR A 29 59.05 10.80 -70.99
C THR A 29 59.26 9.34 -70.60
N LEU A 30 58.52 8.42 -71.22
CA LEU A 30 58.56 6.96 -70.97
C LEU A 30 58.12 6.54 -69.54
N MET A 31 57.17 7.27 -68.95
CA MET A 31 56.41 6.78 -67.78
C MET A 31 55.25 5.85 -68.23
N GLU A 32 55.13 4.69 -67.60
CA GLU A 32 54.04 3.72 -67.85
C GLU A 32 53.39 3.20 -66.55
N PRO A 33 52.08 2.88 -66.51
CA PRO A 33 51.45 2.24 -65.36
C PRO A 33 52.11 0.91 -64.97
N GLY A 34 52.30 0.68 -63.67
CA GLY A 34 53.03 -0.47 -63.12
C GLY A 34 54.55 -0.26 -63.00
N GLN A 35 55.12 0.74 -63.67
CA GLN A 35 56.55 1.04 -63.61
C GLN A 35 56.96 1.56 -62.22
N ARG A 36 58.06 1.02 -61.68
CA ARG A 36 58.73 1.56 -60.48
C ARG A 36 59.64 2.71 -60.89
N ILE A 37 59.51 3.86 -60.23
CA ILE A 37 60.30 5.06 -60.51
C ILE A 37 60.91 5.67 -59.25
N TYR A 38 61.98 6.43 -59.44
CA TYR A 38 62.60 7.29 -58.44
C TYR A 38 62.41 8.76 -58.81
N PHE A 39 62.07 9.59 -57.82
CA PHE A 39 61.72 11.00 -58.01
C PHE A 39 62.14 11.87 -56.81
N THR A 40 62.12 13.18 -56.95
CA THR A 40 62.55 14.13 -55.90
C THR A 40 61.37 14.91 -55.30
N LYS A 41 61.61 15.93 -54.47
CA LYS A 41 60.51 16.77 -53.91
C LYS A 41 59.97 17.74 -54.96
N GLU A 42 60.83 18.14 -55.87
CA GLU A 42 60.63 19.09 -56.95
C GLU A 42 59.78 18.47 -58.07
N ASP A 43 59.81 17.14 -58.20
CA ASP A 43 58.91 16.38 -59.06
C ASP A 43 57.45 16.37 -58.56
N ILE A 44 57.20 16.61 -57.26
CA ILE A 44 55.87 16.49 -56.65
C ILE A 44 55.05 17.75 -56.93
N ILE A 45 53.94 17.57 -57.64
CA ILE A 45 52.96 18.63 -57.88
C ILE A 45 52.19 18.87 -56.59
N GLN A 46 52.59 19.90 -55.86
CA GLN A 46 51.88 20.41 -54.71
C GLN A 46 50.54 21.03 -55.16
N THR A 47 49.50 20.21 -55.30
CA THR A 47 48.14 20.73 -55.34
C THR A 47 47.91 21.50 -54.04
N PRO A 48 47.69 22.83 -54.07
CA PRO A 48 47.52 23.60 -52.86
C PRO A 48 46.35 23.01 -52.09
N THR A 49 46.55 22.71 -50.81
CA THR A 49 45.53 22.14 -49.92
C THR A 49 44.45 23.18 -49.68
N ARG A 50 43.54 23.29 -50.65
CA ARG A 50 42.43 24.23 -50.71
C ARG A 50 41.54 23.92 -49.50
N LYS A 51 41.81 24.59 -48.37
CA LYS A 51 41.13 24.41 -47.10
C LYS A 51 39.62 24.53 -47.35
N LYS A 52 38.95 23.38 -47.50
CA LYS A 52 37.51 23.32 -47.70
C LYS A 52 36.91 23.89 -46.43
N LYS A 53 36.43 25.14 -46.48
CA LYS A 53 35.64 25.71 -45.38
C LYS A 53 34.53 24.70 -45.10
N PRO A 54 34.35 24.23 -43.84
CA PRO A 54 33.33 23.25 -43.54
C PRO A 54 31.99 23.79 -44.03
N ALA A 55 31.26 22.99 -44.81
CA ALA A 55 30.09 23.49 -45.49
C ALA A 55 29.04 23.93 -44.45
N PRO A 56 28.45 25.13 -44.56
CA PRO A 56 27.76 25.78 -43.44
C PRO A 56 26.52 25.03 -42.95
N TYR A 57 26.01 24.07 -43.71
CA TYR A 57 24.94 23.16 -43.27
C TYR A 57 25.41 22.15 -42.22
N LEU A 58 26.64 21.61 -42.30
CA LEU A 58 27.16 20.63 -41.32
C LEU A 58 27.23 21.22 -39.91
N LEU A 59 27.58 22.50 -39.81
CA LEU A 59 27.70 23.21 -38.53
C LEU A 59 26.31 23.46 -37.90
N ARG A 60 25.27 23.66 -38.72
CA ARG A 60 23.87 23.78 -38.27
C ARG A 60 23.29 22.44 -37.81
N TYR A 61 23.46 21.39 -38.60
CA TYR A 61 22.97 20.05 -38.23
C TYR A 61 23.74 19.46 -37.05
N GLY A 62 25.05 19.71 -36.94
CA GLY A 62 25.84 19.31 -35.78
C GLY A 62 25.38 19.98 -34.48
N ALA A 63 25.05 21.28 -34.51
CA ALA A 63 24.49 21.97 -33.36
C ALA A 63 23.10 21.45 -32.98
N ALA A 64 22.22 21.18 -33.96
CA ALA A 64 20.90 20.61 -33.71
C ALA A 64 20.97 19.18 -33.13
N ALA A 65 21.87 18.34 -33.63
CA ALA A 65 22.09 16.99 -33.12
C ALA A 65 22.68 17.01 -31.70
N ALA A 66 23.65 17.89 -31.42
CA ALA A 66 24.21 18.06 -30.09
C ALA A 66 23.16 18.56 -29.08
N LEU A 67 22.27 19.48 -29.48
CA LEU A 67 21.15 19.93 -28.64
C LEU A 67 20.13 18.81 -28.40
N ALA A 68 19.80 18.03 -29.42
CA ALA A 68 18.88 16.89 -29.29
C ALA A 68 19.43 15.81 -28.34
N VAL A 69 20.73 15.48 -28.46
CA VAL A 69 21.41 14.58 -27.51
C VAL A 69 21.40 15.17 -26.10
N LEU A 70 21.74 16.44 -25.92
CA LEU A 70 21.80 17.08 -24.60
C LEU A 70 20.43 17.22 -23.93
N LEU A 71 19.35 17.35 -24.70
CA LEU A 71 17.97 17.31 -24.20
C LEU A 71 17.57 15.87 -23.80
N LEU A 72 17.83 14.88 -24.67
CA LEU A 72 17.50 13.47 -24.41
C LEU A 72 18.37 12.82 -23.31
N SER A 73 19.58 13.33 -23.08
CA SER A 73 20.48 12.93 -21.99
C SER A 73 20.39 13.86 -20.78
N SER A 74 19.31 14.64 -20.65
CA SER A 74 19.10 15.50 -19.49
C SER A 74 18.31 14.73 -18.42
N PRO A 75 18.78 14.67 -17.16
CA PRO A 75 17.99 14.10 -16.06
C PRO A 75 16.73 14.92 -15.73
N LEU A 76 16.50 16.05 -16.41
CA LEU A 76 15.20 16.74 -16.44
C LEU A 76 14.10 15.95 -17.19
N LEU A 77 14.45 14.88 -17.92
CA LEU A 77 13.52 13.92 -18.51
C LEU A 77 13.54 12.55 -17.82
N GLU A 78 14.40 12.35 -16.82
CA GLU A 78 14.19 11.27 -15.86
C GLU A 78 12.95 11.65 -15.05
N LYS A 79 11.83 10.99 -15.35
CA LYS A 79 10.70 10.97 -14.42
C LYS A 79 11.23 10.41 -13.11
N LYS A 80 11.40 11.28 -12.11
CA LYS A 80 11.26 10.83 -10.72
C LYS A 80 9.94 10.06 -10.62
N SER A 81 9.93 9.01 -9.81
CA SER A 81 8.69 8.46 -9.25
C SER A 81 7.81 9.63 -8.81
N VAL A 82 6.61 9.74 -9.38
CA VAL A 82 5.62 10.77 -8.98
C VAL A 82 5.08 10.39 -7.60
N TYR A 83 4.89 9.08 -7.43
CA TYR A 83 4.68 8.35 -6.19
C TYR A 83 5.78 8.68 -5.15
N ALA A 84 5.38 9.00 -3.92
CA ALA A 84 6.23 9.11 -2.75
C ALA A 84 6.44 7.78 -2.03
N ALA A 85 5.53 6.82 -2.24
CA ALA A 85 5.56 5.53 -1.58
C ALA A 85 4.88 4.44 -2.42
N LYS A 86 5.14 3.20 -2.02
CA LYS A 86 4.46 1.99 -2.50
C LYS A 86 3.98 1.21 -1.28
N LEU A 87 2.69 0.87 -1.23
CA LEU A 87 2.07 0.14 -0.12
C LEU A 87 1.38 -1.11 -0.66
N LEU A 88 1.84 -2.28 -0.23
CA LEU A 88 1.16 -3.53 -0.52
C LEU A 88 0.14 -3.81 0.60
N VAL A 89 -1.13 -3.84 0.22
CA VAL A 89 -2.28 -4.16 1.07
C VAL A 89 -2.60 -5.64 0.88
N GLU A 90 -2.41 -6.47 1.90
CA GLU A 90 -2.72 -7.91 1.86
C GLU A 90 -3.87 -8.23 2.82
N VAL A 91 -5.03 -8.58 2.25
CA VAL A 91 -6.24 -9.02 3.00
C VAL A 91 -6.91 -10.23 2.34
N ASN A 92 -6.19 -10.91 1.43
CA ASN A 92 -6.74 -11.94 0.53
C ASN A 92 -8.05 -11.46 -0.15
N PRO A 93 -7.98 -10.42 -1.00
CA PRO A 93 -6.95 -10.22 -2.03
C PRO A 93 -5.75 -9.36 -1.61
N SER A 94 -4.72 -9.34 -2.46
CA SER A 94 -3.52 -8.50 -2.28
C SER A 94 -3.38 -7.46 -3.40
N ILE A 95 -3.34 -6.17 -3.05
CA ILE A 95 -3.25 -5.03 -3.98
C ILE A 95 -2.00 -4.20 -3.67
N LEU A 96 -1.23 -3.86 -4.70
CA LEU A 96 -0.14 -2.88 -4.60
C LEU A 96 -0.68 -1.49 -4.97
N LEU A 97 -0.60 -0.55 -4.03
CA LEU A 97 -0.93 0.85 -4.23
C LEU A 97 0.36 1.67 -4.44
N ASP A 98 0.37 2.48 -5.49
CA ASP A 98 1.39 3.50 -5.73
C ASP A 98 0.82 4.85 -5.28
N ILE A 99 1.45 5.48 -4.27
CA ILE A 99 0.89 6.60 -3.50
C ILE A 99 1.68 7.88 -3.78
N SER A 100 1.00 8.98 -4.07
CA SER A 100 1.55 10.31 -4.38
C SER A 100 2.15 11.03 -3.17
N GLN A 101 2.82 12.17 -3.41
CA GLN A 101 3.34 13.03 -2.33
C GLN A 101 2.24 13.67 -1.46
N ASP A 102 1.00 13.73 -1.95
CA ASP A 102 -0.16 14.27 -1.23
C ASP A 102 -0.96 13.18 -0.48
N GLY A 103 -0.49 11.93 -0.47
CA GLY A 103 -1.15 10.79 0.18
C GLY A 103 -2.27 10.13 -0.64
N LEU A 104 -2.44 10.52 -1.90
CA LEU A 104 -3.47 9.97 -2.81
C LEU A 104 -2.94 8.75 -3.57
N VAL A 105 -3.80 7.79 -3.87
CA VAL A 105 -3.46 6.64 -4.73
C VAL A 105 -3.39 7.08 -6.20
N ASP A 106 -2.19 7.14 -6.76
CA ASP A 106 -2.00 7.45 -8.19
C ASP A 106 -2.40 6.26 -9.07
N GLU A 107 -2.13 5.02 -8.62
CA GLU A 107 -2.35 3.78 -9.35
C GLU A 107 -2.54 2.59 -8.39
N ALA A 108 -3.44 1.65 -8.71
CA ALA A 108 -3.70 0.44 -7.93
C ALA A 108 -3.55 -0.80 -8.83
N LEU A 109 -2.72 -1.76 -8.40
CA LEU A 109 -2.29 -2.90 -9.22
C LEU A 109 -2.55 -4.24 -8.51
N PRO A 110 -2.97 -5.30 -9.23
CA PRO A 110 -3.19 -6.59 -8.62
C PRO A 110 -1.84 -7.23 -8.25
N TYR A 111 -1.71 -7.69 -7.00
CA TYR A 111 -0.55 -8.45 -6.56
C TYR A 111 -0.76 -9.96 -6.72
N ASN A 112 -1.94 -10.47 -6.34
CA ASN A 112 -2.38 -11.85 -6.59
C ASN A 112 -3.50 -11.93 -7.66
N GLU A 113 -3.98 -13.14 -7.95
CA GLU A 113 -5.06 -13.35 -8.94
C GLU A 113 -6.40 -12.79 -8.44
N ASP A 114 -6.75 -12.99 -7.17
CA ASP A 114 -8.03 -12.55 -6.58
C ASP A 114 -8.21 -11.03 -6.62
N ALA A 115 -7.13 -10.26 -6.47
CA ALA A 115 -7.15 -8.81 -6.65
C ALA A 115 -7.57 -8.35 -8.06
N SER A 116 -7.46 -9.23 -9.06
CA SER A 116 -7.91 -8.94 -10.43
C SER A 116 -9.44 -9.03 -10.58
N LEU A 117 -10.16 -9.45 -9.54
CA LEU A 117 -11.62 -9.42 -9.45
C LEU A 117 -12.15 -8.05 -8.97
N LEU A 118 -11.33 -7.26 -8.28
CA LEU A 118 -11.71 -5.98 -7.68
C LEU A 118 -11.64 -4.82 -8.69
N PRO A 119 -12.46 -3.77 -8.53
CA PRO A 119 -12.55 -2.66 -9.49
C PRO A 119 -11.41 -1.64 -9.31
N LEU A 120 -10.15 -2.06 -9.54
CA LEU A 120 -8.95 -1.31 -9.15
C LEU A 120 -8.90 0.16 -9.58
N ASP A 121 -9.40 0.49 -10.78
CA ASP A 121 -9.49 1.88 -11.28
C ASP A 121 -10.30 2.82 -10.35
N ARG A 122 -11.17 2.27 -9.51
CA ARG A 122 -12.02 2.99 -8.55
C ARG A 122 -11.24 3.56 -7.36
N TYR A 123 -10.10 2.97 -7.01
CA TYR A 123 -9.29 3.40 -5.87
C TYR A 123 -8.36 4.58 -6.21
N LYS A 124 -8.24 4.90 -7.50
CA LYS A 124 -7.40 5.99 -8.00
C LYS A 124 -7.95 7.36 -7.56
N ASP A 125 -7.02 8.27 -7.27
CA ASP A 125 -7.23 9.66 -6.84
C ASP A 125 -7.94 9.80 -5.47
N LEU A 126 -8.15 8.69 -4.74
CA LEU A 126 -8.60 8.66 -3.34
C LEU A 126 -7.42 8.81 -2.36
N PRO A 127 -7.63 9.33 -1.13
CA PRO A 127 -6.71 9.14 -0.01
C PRO A 127 -6.45 7.65 0.25
N VAL A 128 -5.24 7.28 0.64
CA VAL A 128 -4.88 5.86 0.87
C VAL A 128 -5.73 5.20 1.96
N GLU A 129 -6.14 5.95 2.98
CA GLU A 129 -7.03 5.52 4.05
C GLU A 129 -8.44 5.18 3.53
N GLU A 130 -9.02 6.01 2.65
CA GLU A 130 -10.31 5.74 2.00
C GLU A 130 -10.22 4.59 0.98
N ALA A 131 -9.09 4.50 0.26
CA ALA A 131 -8.82 3.42 -0.68
C ALA A 131 -8.76 2.06 0.01
N ILE A 132 -8.15 1.96 1.20
CA ILE A 132 -8.11 0.72 1.97
C ILE A 132 -9.51 0.34 2.49
N GLU A 133 -10.28 1.28 3.04
CA GLU A 133 -11.68 1.04 3.45
C GLU A 133 -12.56 0.52 2.29
N GLU A 134 -12.42 1.09 1.08
CA GLU A 134 -13.16 0.61 -0.09
C GLU A 134 -12.61 -0.72 -0.67
N ILE A 135 -11.31 -1.03 -0.51
CA ILE A 135 -10.74 -2.36 -0.81
C ILE A 135 -11.36 -3.42 0.11
N LEU A 136 -11.44 -3.16 1.42
CA LEU A 136 -12.06 -4.08 2.39
C LEU A 136 -13.54 -4.30 2.07
N ARG A 137 -14.25 -3.22 1.76
CA ARG A 137 -15.68 -3.23 1.40
C ARG A 137 -15.95 -4.03 0.13
N ASP A 138 -15.16 -3.84 -0.93
CA ASP A 138 -15.32 -4.61 -2.16
C ASP A 138 -14.84 -6.07 -1.99
N ALA A 139 -13.81 -6.35 -1.17
CA ALA A 139 -13.38 -7.72 -0.83
C ALA A 139 -14.47 -8.51 -0.08
N VAL A 140 -15.13 -7.91 0.93
CA VAL A 140 -16.28 -8.52 1.62
C VAL A 140 -17.46 -8.69 0.65
N LYS A 141 -17.70 -7.73 -0.25
CA LYS A 141 -18.80 -7.79 -1.23
C LYS A 141 -18.64 -8.92 -2.24
N GLU A 142 -17.42 -9.19 -2.70
CA GLU A 142 -17.12 -10.33 -3.58
C GLU A 142 -16.92 -11.65 -2.82
N GLY A 143 -17.03 -11.65 -1.48
CA GLY A 143 -16.93 -12.85 -0.64
C GLY A 143 -15.51 -13.39 -0.45
N LEU A 144 -14.50 -12.51 -0.58
CA LEU A 144 -13.07 -12.84 -0.41
C LEU A 144 -12.61 -12.68 1.04
N LEU A 145 -13.26 -11.80 1.80
CA LEU A 145 -13.03 -11.49 3.21
C LEU A 145 -14.31 -11.74 4.04
N ASN A 146 -14.19 -12.18 5.30
CA ASN A 146 -15.34 -12.57 6.12
C ASN A 146 -15.23 -12.08 7.58
N LEU A 147 -15.57 -10.81 7.79
CA LEU A 147 -15.55 -10.12 9.10
C LEU A 147 -16.41 -10.78 10.21
N GLU A 148 -17.24 -11.78 9.88
CA GLU A 148 -17.96 -12.59 10.88
C GLU A 148 -17.10 -13.73 11.48
N ASP A 149 -15.87 -13.94 11.02
CA ASP A 149 -14.92 -14.93 11.54
C ASP A 149 -13.77 -14.25 12.31
N GLU A 150 -13.97 -14.06 13.62
CA GLU A 150 -13.05 -13.29 14.47
C GLU A 150 -11.67 -13.97 14.71
N GLU A 151 -11.43 -15.20 14.24
CA GLU A 151 -10.17 -15.92 14.52
C GLU A 151 -9.01 -15.62 13.54
N GLU A 152 -9.28 -15.21 12.30
CA GLU A 152 -8.24 -15.17 11.24
C GLU A 152 -8.18 -13.91 10.35
N ASP A 153 -9.11 -12.94 10.47
CA ASP A 153 -9.10 -11.73 9.64
C ASP A 153 -8.02 -10.70 10.07
N PHE A 154 -6.96 -10.62 9.26
CA PHE A 154 -5.81 -9.74 9.44
C PHE A 154 -5.51 -8.93 8.16
N ILE A 155 -5.26 -7.63 8.31
CA ILE A 155 -4.80 -6.75 7.23
C ILE A 155 -3.30 -6.53 7.40
N ILE A 156 -2.49 -6.96 6.42
CA ILE A 156 -1.06 -6.69 6.41
C ILE A 156 -0.76 -5.54 5.45
N LEU A 157 -0.28 -4.43 5.99
CA LEU A 157 0.14 -3.24 5.25
C LEU A 157 1.68 -3.22 5.18
N THR A 158 2.21 -3.56 4.00
CA THR A 158 3.67 -3.66 3.77
C THR A 158 4.18 -2.45 2.98
N GLU A 159 4.97 -1.59 3.64
CA GLU A 159 5.71 -0.51 2.98
C GLU A 159 6.81 -1.10 2.08
N ILE A 160 6.82 -0.72 0.81
CA ILE A 160 7.86 -1.12 -0.14
C ILE A 160 8.89 0.00 -0.24
N LEU A 161 9.98 -0.17 0.52
CA LEU A 161 11.10 0.76 0.61
C LEU A 161 11.80 0.89 -0.76
N THR A 162 11.58 2.01 -1.41
CA THR A 162 12.23 2.41 -2.67
C THR A 162 13.43 3.33 -2.33
N SER A 163 14.37 3.54 -3.26
CA SER A 163 15.72 4.06 -2.95
C SER A 163 15.78 5.55 -2.57
N GLY A 164 15.31 5.88 -1.36
CA GLY A 164 15.20 7.24 -0.81
C GLY A 164 13.77 7.65 -0.43
N ASP A 165 12.79 6.81 -0.77
CA ASP A 165 11.36 7.10 -0.66
C ASP A 165 10.72 6.23 0.45
N ARG A 166 9.81 6.83 1.22
CA ARG A 166 9.07 6.25 2.36
C ARG A 166 7.70 6.88 2.46
N LEU A 167 6.73 6.18 3.05
CA LEU A 167 5.53 6.84 3.58
C LEU A 167 5.96 7.93 4.56
N SER A 168 5.31 9.09 4.51
CA SER A 168 5.51 10.12 5.53
C SER A 168 4.91 9.65 6.87
N GLU A 169 5.50 10.10 7.98
CA GLU A 169 4.97 9.85 9.33
C GLU A 169 3.52 10.37 9.46
N GLU A 170 3.13 11.38 8.67
CA GLU A 170 1.75 11.88 8.56
C GLU A 170 0.78 10.86 7.94
N ILE A 171 1.17 10.15 6.87
CA ILE A 171 0.31 9.12 6.27
C ILE A 171 0.19 7.91 7.21
N PHE A 172 1.28 7.52 7.88
CA PHE A 172 1.20 6.50 8.94
C PHE A 172 0.26 6.93 10.08
N ALA A 173 0.35 8.19 10.55
CA ALA A 173 -0.55 8.70 11.59
C ALA A 173 -2.03 8.76 11.16
N LYS A 174 -2.31 9.02 9.87
CA LYS A 174 -3.68 8.95 9.32
C LYS A 174 -4.20 7.51 9.22
N LEU A 175 -3.33 6.56 8.86
CA LEU A 175 -3.68 5.13 8.86
C LEU A 175 -3.86 4.58 10.30
N GLU A 176 -3.12 5.13 11.27
CA GLU A 176 -3.28 4.90 12.71
C GLU A 176 -4.64 5.44 13.19
N GLU A 177 -4.93 6.72 12.97
CA GLU A 177 -6.22 7.36 13.29
C GLU A 177 -7.40 6.61 12.66
N GLN A 178 -7.32 6.28 11.37
CA GLN A 178 -8.39 5.54 10.68
C GLN A 178 -8.47 4.06 11.07
N SER A 179 -7.42 3.46 11.62
CA SER A 179 -7.50 2.12 12.23
C SER A 179 -8.26 2.09 13.55
N LEU A 180 -8.43 3.26 14.19
CA LEU A 180 -9.22 3.41 15.42
C LEU A 180 -10.65 3.87 15.11
N ALA A 181 -10.85 4.73 14.09
CA ALA A 181 -12.14 5.36 13.77
C ALA A 181 -12.89 4.78 12.55
N GLY A 182 -12.21 4.05 11.66
CA GLY A 182 -12.76 3.56 10.39
C GLY A 182 -13.83 2.49 10.55
N ASP A 183 -14.76 2.39 9.58
CA ASP A 183 -15.90 1.46 9.65
C ASP A 183 -15.45 -0.01 9.61
N PHE A 184 -14.45 -0.34 8.77
CA PHE A 184 -13.93 -1.70 8.58
C PHE A 184 -12.58 -1.90 9.29
N LEU A 185 -11.72 -0.87 9.31
CA LEU A 185 -10.39 -0.96 9.91
C LEU A 185 -10.42 -1.11 11.43
N SER A 186 -11.42 -0.54 12.14
CA SER A 186 -11.58 -0.71 13.59
C SER A 186 -12.05 -2.13 14.00
N GLU A 187 -12.68 -2.86 13.08
CA GLU A 187 -13.12 -4.24 13.34
C GLU A 187 -11.99 -5.25 13.15
N THR A 188 -10.96 -4.90 12.37
CA THR A 188 -9.95 -5.82 11.86
C THR A 188 -8.59 -5.60 12.54
N SER A 189 -7.73 -6.63 12.62
CA SER A 189 -6.37 -6.46 13.12
C SER A 189 -5.43 -5.93 12.02
N VAL A 190 -4.90 -4.71 12.15
CA VAL A 190 -3.98 -4.10 11.18
C VAL A 190 -2.51 -4.25 11.60
N ILE A 191 -1.67 -4.67 10.66
CA ILE A 191 -0.30 -5.11 10.90
C ILE A 191 0.61 -4.41 9.90
N PHE A 192 1.61 -3.66 10.39
CA PHE A 192 2.54 -2.94 9.54
C PHE A 192 3.88 -3.67 9.44
N THR A 193 4.44 -3.75 8.24
CA THR A 193 5.79 -4.26 8.02
C THR A 193 6.43 -3.56 6.82
N SER A 194 7.70 -3.85 6.54
CA SER A 194 8.42 -3.25 5.41
C SER A 194 9.30 -4.25 4.68
N ALA A 195 9.42 -4.04 3.38
CA ALA A 195 10.15 -4.87 2.43
C ALA A 195 10.91 -4.00 1.42
N SER A 196 11.88 -4.59 0.72
CA SER A 196 12.51 -3.97 -0.45
C SER A 196 11.71 -4.26 -1.72
N GLU A 197 11.91 -3.44 -2.75
CA GLU A 197 11.40 -3.72 -4.11
C GLU A 197 11.94 -5.05 -4.68
N GLU A 198 13.13 -5.48 -4.24
CA GLU A 198 13.71 -6.80 -4.55
C GLU A 198 12.88 -7.94 -3.93
N HIS A 199 12.52 -7.85 -2.64
CA HIS A 199 11.65 -8.84 -1.99
C HIS A 199 10.24 -8.86 -2.59
N LEU A 200 9.67 -7.69 -2.92
CA LEU A 200 8.38 -7.58 -3.62
C LEU A 200 8.41 -8.34 -4.95
N SER A 201 9.49 -8.14 -5.72
CA SER A 201 9.72 -8.79 -7.00
C SER A 201 9.92 -10.30 -6.85
N GLU A 202 10.68 -10.75 -5.83
CA GLU A 202 10.90 -12.17 -5.58
C GLU A 202 9.61 -12.89 -5.19
N MET A 203 8.87 -12.36 -4.20
CA MET A 203 7.65 -13.00 -3.70
C MET A 203 6.52 -13.00 -4.74
N LYS A 204 6.42 -11.95 -5.59
CA LYS A 204 5.45 -11.93 -6.70
C LYS A 204 5.73 -13.02 -7.72
N ASN A 205 7.01 -13.26 -8.04
CA ASN A 205 7.40 -14.37 -8.93
C ASN A 205 7.22 -15.76 -8.28
N GLN A 206 7.06 -15.85 -6.96
CA GLN A 206 6.78 -17.10 -6.23
C GLN A 206 5.28 -17.30 -5.93
N GLY A 207 4.41 -16.31 -6.19
CA GLY A 207 3.00 -16.38 -5.85
C GLY A 207 2.73 -16.42 -4.33
N LYS A 208 3.53 -15.69 -3.55
CA LYS A 208 3.45 -15.67 -2.07
C LYS A 208 3.04 -14.29 -1.54
N ALA A 209 2.28 -14.29 -0.44
CA ALA A 209 2.05 -13.10 0.36
C ALA A 209 3.38 -12.58 0.95
N LEU A 210 3.70 -11.31 0.69
CA LEU A 210 5.00 -10.72 1.04
C LEU A 210 5.06 -10.37 2.53
N GLY A 211 4.05 -9.69 3.06
CA GLY A 211 3.99 -9.26 4.45
C GLY A 211 4.02 -10.45 5.40
N LEU A 212 3.25 -11.50 5.10
CA LEU A 212 3.31 -12.75 5.87
C LEU A 212 4.71 -13.40 5.82
N MET A 213 5.40 -13.40 4.67
CA MET A 213 6.77 -13.88 4.57
C MET A 213 7.75 -13.01 5.38
N ARG A 214 7.59 -11.67 5.39
CA ARG A 214 8.41 -10.75 6.19
C ARG A 214 8.22 -10.97 7.70
N LEU A 215 6.98 -11.19 8.16
CA LEU A 215 6.68 -11.55 9.55
C LEU A 215 7.27 -12.92 9.92
N ARG A 216 7.24 -13.89 9.00
CA ARG A 216 7.86 -15.21 9.19
C ARG A 216 9.39 -15.11 9.34
N GLU A 217 10.05 -14.23 8.59
CA GLU A 217 11.48 -13.94 8.71
C GLU A 217 11.82 -13.18 10.00
N GLU A 218 11.04 -12.17 10.35
CA GLU A 218 11.33 -11.24 11.46
C GLU A 218 11.03 -11.85 12.85
N PHE A 219 10.04 -12.75 12.94
CA PHE A 219 9.62 -13.42 14.18
C PHE A 219 9.87 -14.93 14.19
N ASN A 220 10.62 -15.45 13.20
CA ASN A 220 11.03 -16.87 13.08
C ASN A 220 9.84 -17.85 13.20
N LEU A 221 8.76 -17.57 12.47
CA LEU A 221 7.55 -18.39 12.46
C LEU A 221 7.74 -19.71 11.68
N GLY A 222 6.95 -20.72 12.03
CA GLY A 222 6.88 -21.99 11.30
C GLY A 222 6.35 -21.84 9.87
N PRO A 223 6.72 -22.75 8.94
CA PRO A 223 6.25 -22.71 7.55
C PRO A 223 4.73 -22.93 7.43
N ASP A 224 4.14 -23.63 8.40
CA ASP A 224 2.70 -23.95 8.47
C ASP A 224 1.97 -23.10 9.53
N GLU A 225 2.66 -22.20 10.24
CA GLU A 225 2.10 -21.38 11.32
C GLU A 225 1.27 -20.22 10.76
N LYS A 226 0.05 -20.03 11.28
CA LYS A 226 -0.85 -18.95 10.87
C LYS A 226 -0.53 -17.65 11.59
N LEU A 227 -1.03 -16.55 11.03
CA LEU A 227 -0.92 -15.23 11.64
C LEU A 227 -1.73 -15.12 12.94
N GLY A 228 -2.85 -15.85 13.05
CA GLY A 228 -3.58 -16.02 14.30
C GLY A 228 -2.75 -16.71 15.40
N ASP A 229 -1.95 -17.72 15.05
CA ASP A 229 -1.07 -18.42 16.01
C ASP A 229 0.01 -17.49 16.57
N PHE A 230 0.61 -16.65 15.71
CA PHE A 230 1.58 -15.63 16.11
C PHE A 230 1.05 -14.65 17.18
N PHE A 231 -0.22 -14.24 17.08
CA PHE A 231 -0.83 -13.32 18.06
C PHE A 231 -1.47 -14.01 19.27
N LYS A 232 -1.57 -15.35 19.26
CA LYS A 232 -1.92 -16.19 20.43
C LYS A 232 -0.70 -16.41 21.35
N ASP A 233 0.53 -16.11 20.89
CA ASP A 233 1.77 -16.09 21.68
C ASP A 233 1.97 -14.69 22.31
N PRO A 234 1.96 -14.55 23.66
CA PRO A 234 2.05 -13.24 24.32
C PRO A 234 3.44 -12.60 24.20
N GLU A 235 4.53 -13.37 24.29
CA GLU A 235 5.90 -12.84 24.19
C GLU A 235 6.15 -12.24 22.80
N ARG A 236 5.68 -12.93 21.75
CA ARG A 236 5.78 -12.43 20.37
C ARG A 236 4.90 -11.22 20.12
N ARG A 237 3.68 -11.22 20.68
CA ARG A 237 2.73 -10.11 20.62
C ARG A 237 3.29 -8.85 21.29
N GLU A 238 3.95 -8.98 22.44
CA GLU A 238 4.64 -7.89 23.12
C GLU A 238 5.86 -7.39 22.33
N ALA A 239 6.74 -8.29 21.88
CA ALA A 239 7.90 -7.94 21.04
C ALA A 239 7.53 -7.28 19.70
N TYR A 240 6.33 -7.53 19.18
CA TYR A 240 5.78 -6.83 18.01
C TYR A 240 5.20 -5.45 18.36
N LYS A 241 4.58 -5.28 19.53
CA LYS A 241 4.13 -3.97 20.06
C LYS A 241 5.30 -3.03 20.32
N GLU A 242 6.40 -3.51 20.91
CA GLU A 242 7.61 -2.69 21.18
C GLU A 242 8.15 -1.98 19.92
N GLN A 243 7.96 -2.58 18.74
CA GLN A 243 8.41 -2.03 17.46
C GLN A 243 7.52 -0.90 16.91
N LYS A 244 6.39 -0.59 17.57
CA LYS A 244 5.37 0.38 17.12
C LYS A 244 4.83 0.10 15.70
N ARG A 245 4.52 -1.17 15.43
CA ARG A 245 3.98 -1.63 14.13
C ARG A 245 2.58 -2.26 14.23
N LEU A 246 2.05 -2.41 15.44
CA LEU A 246 0.73 -2.99 15.67
C LEU A 246 -0.32 -1.90 15.78
N LEU A 247 -1.35 -2.00 14.94
CA LEU A 247 -2.57 -1.22 15.07
C LEU A 247 -3.72 -2.21 15.22
N LYS A 248 -3.93 -2.61 16.48
CA LYS A 248 -5.00 -3.52 16.89
C LYS A 248 -5.99 -2.80 17.81
N ARG A 249 -7.26 -2.89 17.42
CA ARG A 249 -8.40 -3.31 18.26
C ARG A 249 -8.12 -3.17 19.77
N SER A 250 -8.38 -1.98 20.32
CA SER A 250 -8.05 -1.53 21.68
C SER A 250 -8.89 -2.18 22.79
N THR A 251 -9.31 -3.43 22.60
CA THR A 251 -10.46 -4.00 23.30
C THR A 251 -10.12 -5.34 23.99
N LEU A 252 -10.33 -5.37 25.30
CA LEU A 252 -10.67 -6.52 26.16
C LEU A 252 -9.55 -7.38 26.81
N GLU A 253 -8.35 -7.55 26.23
CA GLU A 253 -7.32 -8.43 26.83
C GLU A 253 -6.31 -7.73 27.75
N GLU A 254 -5.80 -6.55 27.38
CA GLU A 254 -4.80 -5.82 28.21
C GLU A 254 -5.37 -5.32 29.54
N GLU A 255 -6.70 -5.25 29.63
CA GLU A 255 -7.45 -4.70 30.76
C GLU A 255 -7.66 -5.71 31.90
N GLU A 256 -7.28 -6.99 31.73
CA GLU A 256 -7.35 -7.99 32.80
C GLU A 256 -6.02 -8.10 33.56
N ASP A 257 -4.87 -8.04 32.88
CA ASP A 257 -3.54 -7.96 33.53
C ASP A 257 -3.36 -6.64 34.32
N LEU A 258 -3.95 -5.54 33.84
CA LEU A 258 -3.94 -4.22 34.50
C LEU A 258 -4.64 -4.17 35.87
N VAL A 259 -5.30 -5.25 36.28
CA VAL A 259 -6.25 -5.30 37.40
C VAL A 259 -5.73 -6.11 38.61
N GLU A 260 -4.64 -6.86 38.50
CA GLU A 260 -4.15 -7.73 39.60
C GLU A 260 -3.64 -6.96 40.84
N ASP A 261 -3.09 -5.75 40.68
CA ASP A 261 -2.45 -4.98 41.77
C ASP A 261 -3.41 -4.03 42.55
N PHE A 262 -4.71 -3.98 42.23
CA PHE A 262 -5.65 -3.07 42.90
C PHE A 262 -6.13 -3.57 44.28
N PRO A 263 -6.40 -2.68 45.25
CA PRO A 263 -7.16 -3.01 46.46
C PRO A 263 -8.59 -3.45 46.11
N GLU A 264 -9.06 -4.57 46.68
CA GLU A 264 -10.30 -5.28 46.31
C GLU A 264 -11.53 -4.36 46.05
N GLU A 265 -11.76 -3.35 46.90
CA GLU A 265 -12.87 -2.40 46.79
C GLU A 265 -12.84 -1.53 45.51
N ILE A 266 -11.65 -1.26 44.96
CA ILE A 266 -11.46 -0.58 43.67
C ILE A 266 -11.51 -1.60 42.53
N THR A 267 -10.93 -2.78 42.74
CA THR A 267 -10.87 -3.88 41.78
C THR A 267 -12.27 -4.29 41.31
N ASP A 268 -13.23 -4.41 42.21
CA ASP A 268 -14.60 -4.82 41.87
C ASP A 268 -15.37 -3.71 41.12
N ALA A 269 -15.23 -2.45 41.53
CA ALA A 269 -15.87 -1.32 40.84
C ALA A 269 -15.29 -1.09 39.42
N PHE A 270 -13.97 -1.27 39.26
CA PHE A 270 -13.31 -1.24 37.95
C PHE A 270 -13.79 -2.40 37.08
N LYS A 271 -13.87 -3.63 37.61
CA LYS A 271 -14.40 -4.81 36.90
C LYS A 271 -15.86 -4.63 36.46
N GLU A 272 -16.71 -4.00 37.28
CA GLU A 272 -18.11 -3.72 36.91
C GLU A 272 -18.19 -2.71 35.75
N GLN A 273 -17.45 -1.59 35.80
CA GLN A 273 -17.38 -0.66 34.67
C GLN A 273 -16.74 -1.29 33.43
N LEU A 274 -15.70 -2.09 33.60
CA LEU A 274 -15.07 -2.81 32.50
C LEU A 274 -16.07 -3.75 31.83
N ALA A 275 -16.84 -4.53 32.58
CA ALA A 275 -17.89 -5.40 32.06
C ALA A 275 -19.00 -4.61 31.33
N LEU A 276 -19.35 -3.41 31.80
CA LEU A 276 -20.28 -2.50 31.11
C LEU A 276 -19.68 -1.96 29.79
N PHE A 277 -18.38 -1.65 29.75
CA PHE A 277 -17.67 -1.29 28.52
C PHE A 277 -17.61 -2.48 27.54
N LYS A 278 -17.22 -3.69 28.00
CA LYS A 278 -17.27 -4.94 27.20
C LYS A 278 -18.68 -5.13 26.61
N SER A 279 -19.74 -4.93 27.39
CA SER A 279 -21.14 -4.99 26.92
C SER A 279 -21.49 -3.91 25.91
N SER A 280 -21.01 -2.67 26.07
CA SER A 280 -21.29 -1.58 25.12
C SER A 280 -20.66 -1.82 23.74
N ILE A 281 -19.48 -2.45 23.69
CA ILE A 281 -18.82 -2.85 22.44
C ILE A 281 -19.64 -3.92 21.70
N GLU A 282 -20.12 -4.94 22.41
CA GLU A 282 -20.99 -5.97 21.82
C GLU A 282 -22.34 -5.41 21.36
N GLU A 283 -22.94 -4.45 22.09
CA GLU A 283 -24.15 -3.75 21.64
C GLU A 283 -23.92 -2.95 20.34
N VAL A 284 -22.75 -2.32 20.17
CA VAL A 284 -22.36 -1.67 18.91
C VAL A 284 -22.20 -2.71 17.78
N LYS A 285 -21.54 -3.86 18.03
CA LYS A 285 -21.42 -4.95 17.05
C LYS A 285 -22.80 -5.46 16.61
N GLU A 286 -23.70 -5.77 17.54
CA GLU A 286 -25.05 -6.27 17.23
C GLU A 286 -25.86 -5.23 16.43
N ALA A 287 -25.83 -3.96 16.83
CA ALA A 287 -26.53 -2.89 16.12
C ALA A 287 -25.95 -2.64 14.71
N ARG A 288 -24.62 -2.71 14.55
CA ARG A 288 -23.95 -2.60 13.25
C ARG A 288 -24.30 -3.77 12.34
N LYS A 289 -24.35 -5.00 12.88
CA LYS A 289 -24.80 -6.19 12.13
C LYS A 289 -26.25 -6.06 11.68
N ALA A 290 -27.16 -5.65 12.57
CA ALA A 290 -28.57 -5.42 12.23
C ALA A 290 -28.72 -4.35 11.13
N TYR A 291 -27.93 -3.28 11.15
CA TYR A 291 -27.89 -2.26 10.10
C TYR A 291 -27.33 -2.78 8.76
N GLN A 292 -26.27 -3.58 8.79
CA GLN A 292 -25.75 -4.27 7.59
C GLN A 292 -26.81 -5.21 6.98
N GLU A 293 -27.52 -5.99 7.80
CA GLU A 293 -28.63 -6.84 7.34
C GLU A 293 -29.79 -6.03 6.76
N ALA A 294 -30.22 -4.96 7.44
CA ALA A 294 -31.25 -4.07 6.92
C ALA A 294 -30.87 -3.48 5.56
N ARG A 295 -29.63 -3.01 5.38
CA ARG A 295 -29.11 -2.53 4.08
C ARG A 295 -29.17 -3.60 2.99
N LYS A 296 -28.89 -4.88 3.31
CA LYS A 296 -29.01 -6.01 2.36
C LYS A 296 -30.46 -6.25 1.92
N THR A 297 -31.47 -5.90 2.73
CA THR A 297 -32.90 -6.02 2.34
C THR A 297 -33.40 -4.90 1.43
N GLY A 298 -32.84 -3.69 1.55
CA GLY A 298 -33.34 -2.49 0.89
C GLY A 298 -34.62 -1.88 1.49
N ASP A 299 -35.13 -2.39 2.62
CA ASP A 299 -36.24 -1.75 3.34
C ASP A 299 -35.75 -0.48 4.05
N GLY A 300 -36.08 0.68 3.48
CA GLY A 300 -35.71 1.99 4.02
C GLY A 300 -36.15 2.23 5.46
N LYS A 301 -37.25 1.62 5.91
CA LYS A 301 -37.72 1.74 7.31
C LYS A 301 -36.85 0.91 8.25
N ALA A 302 -36.52 -0.32 7.86
CA ALA A 302 -35.60 -1.16 8.64
C ALA A 302 -34.20 -0.54 8.71
N ILE A 303 -33.74 0.10 7.63
CA ILE A 303 -32.46 0.82 7.57
C ILE A 303 -32.47 2.06 8.49
N GLU A 304 -33.57 2.80 8.57
CA GLU A 304 -33.70 3.96 9.46
C GLU A 304 -33.75 3.55 10.94
N GLU A 305 -34.52 2.52 11.28
CA GLU A 305 -34.64 2.00 12.66
C GLU A 305 -33.34 1.38 13.16
N THR A 306 -32.62 0.62 12.32
CA THR A 306 -31.33 0.02 12.71
C THR A 306 -30.20 1.05 12.75
N LEU A 307 -30.21 2.07 11.87
CA LEU A 307 -29.27 3.19 11.94
C LEU A 307 -29.44 4.03 13.22
N GLN A 308 -30.67 4.17 13.72
CA GLN A 308 -30.91 4.86 14.99
C GLN A 308 -30.39 4.04 16.18
N ALA A 309 -30.65 2.73 16.22
CA ALA A 309 -30.11 1.84 17.25
C ALA A 309 -28.56 1.82 17.26
N LEU A 310 -27.92 1.84 16.09
CA LEU A 310 -26.45 1.92 15.97
C LEU A 310 -25.89 3.22 16.57
N LYS A 311 -26.55 4.37 16.36
CA LYS A 311 -26.13 5.64 16.98
C LYS A 311 -26.26 5.59 18.50
N GLU A 312 -27.37 5.06 19.01
CA GLU A 312 -27.61 4.96 20.46
C GLU A 312 -26.59 4.02 21.13
N ALA A 313 -26.19 2.94 20.46
CA ALA A 313 -25.11 2.06 20.92
C ALA A 313 -23.73 2.74 20.89
N VAL A 314 -23.41 3.51 19.84
CA VAL A 314 -22.14 4.25 19.73
C VAL A 314 -22.04 5.38 20.76
N GLU A 315 -23.10 6.16 20.96
CA GLU A 315 -23.15 7.19 22.02
C GLU A 315 -22.98 6.56 23.41
N LYS A 316 -23.53 5.36 23.64
CA LYS A 316 -23.32 4.60 24.87
C LYS A 316 -21.89 4.08 25.02
N LYS A 317 -21.21 3.66 23.95
CA LYS A 317 -19.77 3.31 23.99
C LYS A 317 -18.95 4.54 24.40
N GLU A 318 -19.17 5.67 23.73
CA GLU A 318 -18.47 6.95 23.98
C GLU A 318 -18.61 7.38 25.45
N GLN A 319 -19.83 7.31 26.01
CA GLN A 319 -20.07 7.59 27.43
C GLN A 319 -19.38 6.62 28.41
N MET A 320 -19.13 5.37 28.02
CA MET A 320 -18.38 4.39 28.83
C MET A 320 -16.86 4.58 28.69
N GLU A 321 -16.39 5.07 27.55
CA GLU A 321 -15.00 5.42 27.27
C GLU A 321 -14.59 6.66 28.08
N ASP A 322 -15.44 7.70 28.09
CA ASP A 322 -15.34 8.88 29.00
C ASP A 322 -15.22 8.47 30.48
N LEU A 323 -15.96 7.44 30.90
CA LEU A 323 -15.95 6.95 32.29
C LEU A 323 -14.69 6.13 32.62
N LYS A 324 -14.21 5.32 31.67
CA LYS A 324 -12.93 4.60 31.77
C LYS A 324 -11.77 5.59 31.93
N ASP A 325 -11.69 6.61 31.08
CA ASP A 325 -10.64 7.63 31.14
C ASP A 325 -10.65 8.40 32.47
N GLN A 326 -11.84 8.69 33.02
CA GLN A 326 -11.98 9.27 34.35
C GLN A 326 -11.49 8.35 35.47
N LEU A 327 -11.71 7.03 35.38
CA LEU A 327 -11.14 6.07 36.33
C LEU A 327 -9.61 5.96 36.22
N GLU A 328 -9.08 5.98 35.00
CA GLU A 328 -7.62 5.90 34.78
C GLU A 328 -6.90 7.18 35.23
N GLN A 329 -7.48 8.36 35.01
CA GLN A 329 -6.97 9.60 35.60
C GLN A 329 -7.04 9.56 37.14
N ALA A 330 -8.14 9.07 37.72
CA ALA A 330 -8.28 8.94 39.17
C ALA A 330 -7.25 7.96 39.78
N LYS A 331 -6.89 6.89 39.07
CA LYS A 331 -5.77 5.99 39.41
C LYS A 331 -4.45 6.76 39.47
N LEU A 332 -4.11 7.49 38.39
CA LEU A 332 -2.88 8.25 38.29
C LEU A 332 -2.76 9.34 39.36
N GLU A 333 -3.86 10.05 39.68
CA GLU A 333 -3.87 11.03 40.77
C GLU A 333 -3.64 10.37 42.14
N LYS A 334 -4.24 9.19 42.38
CA LYS A 334 -4.05 8.44 43.63
C LYS A 334 -2.61 7.93 43.78
N GLU A 335 -2.04 7.31 42.75
CA GLU A 335 -0.65 6.81 42.76
C GLU A 335 0.36 7.92 43.03
N ASN A 336 0.20 9.07 42.36
CA ASN A 336 1.03 10.25 42.63
C ASN A 336 0.86 10.79 44.07
N SER A 337 -0.35 10.70 44.64
CA SER A 337 -0.58 11.12 46.03
C SER A 337 0.14 10.22 47.03
N GLU A 338 0.11 8.90 46.84
CA GLU A 338 0.78 7.93 47.72
C GLU A 338 2.32 7.98 47.55
N ALA A 339 2.82 8.21 46.33
CA ALA A 339 4.25 8.38 46.03
C ALA A 339 4.84 9.70 46.59
N SER A 340 4.02 10.73 46.86
CA SER A 340 4.49 12.05 47.30
C SER A 340 5.17 12.05 48.67
N GLY A 341 4.80 11.12 49.56
CA GLY A 341 5.50 10.86 50.83
C GLY A 341 5.47 11.98 51.88
N GLU A 342 4.73 13.08 51.66
CA GLU A 342 4.61 14.16 52.65
C GLU A 342 3.82 13.70 53.87
N THR A 343 4.55 13.21 54.88
CA THR A 343 3.99 12.90 56.20
C THR A 343 3.44 14.20 56.81
N PRO A 344 2.12 14.33 57.05
CA PRO A 344 1.54 15.59 57.47
C PRO A 344 2.06 15.99 58.86
N GLU A 345 2.80 17.10 58.94
CA GLU A 345 3.30 17.61 60.22
C GLU A 345 2.14 17.91 61.17
N ASN A 346 2.12 17.20 62.30
CA ASN A 346 1.05 17.23 63.29
C ASN A 346 1.09 18.52 64.14
N ASN A 347 0.75 19.66 63.52
CA ASN A 347 0.46 20.91 64.19
C ASN A 347 -0.94 20.85 64.83
N GLY A 348 -1.03 20.10 65.93
CA GLY A 348 -2.29 19.80 66.59
C GLY A 348 -3.01 21.03 67.16
N THR A 349 -4.30 21.13 66.86
CA THR A 349 -5.29 21.87 67.68
C THR A 349 -6.60 21.11 67.61
N ALA A 350 -7.09 20.64 68.76
CA ALA A 350 -8.29 19.79 68.83
C ALA A 350 -9.58 20.62 68.89
N PRO A 351 -10.61 20.28 68.08
CA PRO A 351 -12.00 20.68 68.32
C PRO A 351 -12.74 19.64 69.17
N GLU A 352 -13.88 20.04 69.74
CA GLU A 352 -14.64 19.23 70.71
C GLU A 352 -15.59 18.20 70.08
N LYS A 353 -15.99 17.21 70.89
CA LYS A 353 -16.85 16.08 70.52
C LYS A 353 -18.34 16.35 70.83
N PRO A 354 -19.25 16.38 69.84
CA PRO A 354 -20.69 16.46 70.09
C PRO A 354 -21.29 15.12 70.55
N GLY A 355 -22.42 15.18 71.27
CA GLY A 355 -23.03 14.05 71.96
C GLY A 355 -23.80 13.06 71.08
N ASN A 356 -23.90 11.82 71.58
CA ASN A 356 -24.77 10.77 71.05
C ASN A 356 -26.19 10.90 71.65
N ASN A 357 -27.22 10.93 70.80
CA ASN A 357 -28.65 10.77 71.11
C ASN A 357 -29.40 10.53 69.77
N GLY A 358 -30.57 9.92 69.71
CA GLY A 358 -31.42 9.40 70.79
C GLY A 358 -32.84 9.20 70.28
N ASN A 359 -33.20 7.95 69.95
CA ASN A 359 -34.43 7.51 69.30
C ASN A 359 -35.75 8.16 69.82
N SER A 360 -36.68 8.52 68.91
CA SER A 360 -38.08 8.83 69.23
C SER A 360 -39.03 8.60 68.05
N THR A 361 -40.29 8.26 68.33
CA THR A 361 -41.30 7.78 67.36
C THR A 361 -42.59 8.62 67.38
N GLY A 362 -43.30 8.72 66.23
CA GLY A 362 -44.77 8.90 66.25
C GLY A 362 -45.44 9.73 65.14
N ASN A 363 -46.48 9.13 64.55
CA ASN A 363 -47.72 9.72 63.99
C ASN A 363 -47.72 10.69 62.77
N ASN A 364 -48.15 10.13 61.63
CA ASN A 364 -49.35 10.49 60.85
C ASN A 364 -49.84 11.96 60.78
N GLY A 365 -49.90 12.50 59.55
CA GLY A 365 -50.73 13.66 59.16
C GLY A 365 -51.03 13.66 57.65
N THR A 366 -52.24 14.06 57.23
CA THR A 366 -52.78 13.74 55.88
C THR A 366 -52.98 14.93 54.93
N THR A 367 -52.39 14.84 53.73
CA THR A 367 -52.93 15.36 52.44
C THR A 367 -53.02 16.92 52.30
N PRO A 368 -53.48 17.50 51.17
CA PRO A 368 -52.56 17.81 50.05
C PRO A 368 -52.68 19.23 49.47
N VAL A 369 -51.63 19.73 48.81
CA VAL A 369 -51.68 21.01 48.04
C VAL A 369 -51.10 20.83 46.63
N LYS A 370 -51.61 21.65 45.71
CA LYS A 370 -51.48 21.60 44.24
C LYS A 370 -50.18 22.28 43.75
N PRO A 371 -49.57 21.86 42.62
CA PRO A 371 -48.31 22.43 42.12
C PRO A 371 -48.46 23.84 41.52
N GLU A 372 -47.35 24.58 41.55
CA GLU A 372 -47.14 25.83 40.79
C GLU A 372 -46.30 25.58 39.52
N THR A 373 -46.30 26.56 38.61
CA THR A 373 -45.82 26.43 37.22
C THR A 373 -44.30 26.63 37.04
N PRO A 374 -43.69 26.03 36.00
CA PRO A 374 -42.26 26.22 35.71
C PRO A 374 -41.94 27.65 35.26
N VAL A 375 -40.72 28.10 35.57
CA VAL A 375 -40.18 29.42 35.20
C VAL A 375 -39.42 29.31 33.87
N THR A 376 -39.71 30.20 32.93
CA THR A 376 -39.04 30.26 31.62
C THR A 376 -37.65 30.94 31.75
N PRO A 377 -36.55 30.32 31.25
CA PRO A 377 -35.26 30.99 31.13
C PRO A 377 -35.32 32.18 30.16
N GLY A 378 -34.61 33.26 30.49
CA GLY A 378 -34.65 34.52 29.73
C GLY A 378 -33.84 34.49 28.43
N ASN A 379 -34.45 34.96 27.35
CA ASN A 379 -33.78 35.18 26.07
C ASN A 379 -32.94 36.47 26.11
N ASN A 380 -31.62 36.36 25.89
CA ASN A 380 -30.68 37.48 25.94
C ASN A 380 -29.92 37.57 24.61
N GLY A 381 -30.39 38.41 23.69
CA GLY A 381 -29.78 38.57 22.37
C GLY A 381 -28.57 39.51 22.40
N ASN A 382 -27.64 39.32 21.46
CA ASN A 382 -26.66 40.33 21.10
C ASN A 382 -26.62 40.50 19.58
N THR A 383 -26.99 41.68 19.09
CA THR A 383 -27.10 41.98 17.65
C THR A 383 -25.88 42.74 17.17
N SER A 384 -25.11 42.15 16.26
CA SER A 384 -24.22 42.89 15.37
C SER A 384 -24.47 42.40 13.95
N GLY A 385 -24.92 43.29 13.07
CA GLY A 385 -25.31 42.95 11.70
C GLY A 385 -24.32 43.48 10.68
N ASN A 386 -24.36 42.92 9.47
CA ASN A 386 -23.81 43.57 8.29
C ASN A 386 -24.66 43.26 7.05
N ASN A 387 -24.72 44.20 6.10
CA ASN A 387 -25.54 44.10 4.88
C ASN A 387 -24.71 43.57 3.70
N GLY A 388 -25.29 42.71 2.85
CA GLY A 388 -24.59 42.08 1.72
C GLY A 388 -25.51 41.64 0.57
N ALA A 389 -25.83 42.60 -0.31
CA ALA A 389 -26.63 42.52 -1.54
C ALA A 389 -26.87 41.16 -2.26
N VAL A 390 -28.12 40.95 -2.70
CA VAL A 390 -28.55 39.93 -3.69
C VAL A 390 -28.25 40.40 -5.12
N PRO A 391 -27.61 39.55 -5.95
CA PRO A 391 -28.23 39.05 -7.19
C PRO A 391 -28.01 37.53 -7.35
N GLY A 392 -28.68 36.80 -8.25
CA GLY A 392 -29.73 37.15 -9.21
C GLY A 392 -30.11 35.89 -10.02
N ASN A 393 -31.36 35.75 -10.44
CA ASN A 393 -31.89 34.50 -10.99
C ASN A 393 -31.53 34.31 -12.49
N PRO A 394 -30.90 33.19 -12.91
CA PRO A 394 -30.75 32.85 -14.33
C PRO A 394 -32.02 32.18 -14.87
N GLU A 395 -32.34 32.44 -16.14
CA GLU A 395 -33.57 32.00 -16.80
C GLU A 395 -33.44 30.59 -17.42
N THR A 396 -34.55 29.87 -17.53
CA THR A 396 -34.64 28.59 -18.27
C THR A 396 -34.85 28.82 -19.77
N PRO A 397 -33.97 28.31 -20.66
CA PRO A 397 -34.21 28.31 -22.09
C PRO A 397 -35.34 27.34 -22.49
N GLY A 398 -36.29 27.81 -23.29
CA GLY A 398 -37.45 27.04 -23.73
C GLY A 398 -37.20 26.09 -24.90
N ASN A 399 -38.13 25.16 -25.10
CA ASN A 399 -38.10 24.09 -26.11
C ASN A 399 -38.41 24.58 -27.55
N SER A 400 -37.51 24.31 -28.50
CA SER A 400 -37.82 24.22 -29.96
C SER A 400 -36.73 23.39 -30.67
N GLY A 401 -36.98 22.66 -31.77
CA GLY A 401 -38.21 22.51 -32.55
C GLY A 401 -38.26 21.18 -33.33
N ASN A 402 -39.15 21.07 -34.32
CA ASN A 402 -39.59 19.79 -34.91
C ASN A 402 -39.39 19.69 -36.43
N SER A 403 -38.81 18.59 -36.93
CA SER A 403 -38.80 18.17 -38.35
C SER A 403 -38.35 16.69 -38.48
N THR A 404 -39.25 15.71 -38.63
CA THR A 404 -39.82 15.17 -39.90
C THR A 404 -38.85 14.43 -40.86
N GLY A 405 -39.04 13.11 -40.96
CA GLY A 405 -38.82 12.31 -42.19
C GLY A 405 -37.46 11.60 -42.33
N GLU A 406 -37.35 10.42 -42.96
CA GLU A 406 -38.34 9.43 -43.43
C GLU A 406 -37.74 8.00 -43.35
N THR A 407 -38.57 6.96 -43.45
CA THR A 407 -38.17 5.54 -43.43
C THR A 407 -38.07 4.94 -44.83
N GLU A 408 -36.96 4.26 -45.18
CA GLU A 408 -36.96 3.19 -46.20
C GLU A 408 -35.99 2.04 -45.86
N THR A 409 -36.42 0.81 -46.17
CA THR A 409 -35.66 -0.47 -46.20
C THR A 409 -36.41 -1.47 -47.10
N PRO A 410 -35.83 -2.60 -47.54
CA PRO A 410 -34.43 -2.91 -47.86
C PRO A 410 -34.23 -3.42 -49.32
N GLY A 411 -33.00 -3.37 -49.85
CA GLY A 411 -32.65 -3.83 -51.21
C GLY A 411 -31.78 -5.11 -51.24
N THR A 412 -31.95 -5.98 -52.24
CA THR A 412 -31.46 -7.38 -52.23
C THR A 412 -30.58 -7.76 -53.44
N GLN A 413 -29.53 -8.57 -53.21
CA GLN A 413 -28.72 -9.38 -54.16
C GLN A 413 -28.00 -8.68 -55.35
N LYS A 414 -26.68 -8.94 -55.46
CA LYS A 414 -26.14 -10.00 -56.36
C LYS A 414 -24.63 -10.25 -56.20
N ASN A 415 -24.24 -11.50 -56.48
CA ASN A 415 -22.88 -11.97 -56.79
C ASN A 415 -23.00 -12.64 -58.19
N PRO A 416 -21.98 -12.60 -59.08
CA PRO A 416 -20.87 -13.58 -59.09
C PRO A 416 -19.51 -12.87 -59.37
N GLU A 417 -18.32 -13.50 -59.51
CA GLU A 417 -17.93 -14.78 -60.13
C GLU A 417 -16.71 -15.48 -59.47
N THR A 418 -16.49 -16.76 -59.81
CA THR A 418 -15.30 -17.57 -59.50
C THR A 418 -14.66 -18.09 -60.79
N PRO A 419 -13.35 -18.42 -60.79
CA PRO A 419 -12.94 -19.84 -60.76
C PRO A 419 -11.57 -20.06 -60.03
N SER A 420 -10.97 -21.25 -59.83
CA SER A 420 -11.31 -22.65 -60.18
C SER A 420 -10.65 -23.68 -59.22
N ASN A 421 -11.11 -24.93 -59.32
CA ASN A 421 -10.56 -26.21 -58.79
C ASN A 421 -9.08 -26.25 -58.33
N SER A 422 -8.71 -26.97 -57.26
CA SER A 422 -8.89 -28.44 -57.08
C SER A 422 -8.47 -28.88 -55.64
N GLY A 423 -8.79 -30.08 -55.13
CA GLY A 423 -9.68 -31.13 -55.65
C GLY A 423 -9.24 -32.57 -55.33
N LYS A 424 -9.56 -33.11 -54.13
CA LYS A 424 -9.57 -34.57 -53.88
C LYS A 424 -10.41 -34.99 -52.65
N LYS A 425 -11.18 -36.08 -52.84
CA LYS A 425 -11.81 -37.01 -51.88
C LYS A 425 -10.89 -38.28 -51.82
N PRO A 426 -11.16 -39.40 -51.09
CA PRO A 426 -12.16 -39.75 -50.05
C PRO A 426 -11.46 -40.42 -48.81
N GLU A 427 -12.03 -41.17 -47.84
CA GLU A 427 -13.40 -41.50 -47.34
C GLU A 427 -13.31 -41.87 -45.82
N GLU A 428 -14.18 -42.74 -45.29
CA GLU A 428 -14.29 -43.25 -43.89
C GLU A 428 -13.34 -44.47 -43.60
N ASN A 429 -13.29 -45.21 -42.48
CA ASN A 429 -14.22 -45.56 -41.39
C ASN A 429 -13.44 -46.08 -40.12
N PRO A 430 -14.08 -46.43 -38.97
CA PRO A 430 -13.41 -46.68 -37.67
C PRO A 430 -13.20 -48.18 -37.32
N ASN A 431 -12.53 -48.48 -36.20
CA ASN A 431 -13.17 -49.28 -35.11
C ASN A 431 -12.43 -49.21 -33.75
N SER A 432 -13.07 -49.71 -32.69
CA SER A 432 -12.54 -49.87 -31.32
C SER A 432 -12.54 -51.32 -30.83
N THR A 433 -11.51 -51.73 -30.10
CA THR A 433 -11.48 -52.80 -29.04
C THR A 433 -10.11 -52.68 -28.35
N GLU A 434 -10.00 -52.44 -27.04
CA GLU A 434 -10.27 -53.38 -25.93
C GLU A 434 -9.24 -54.52 -25.82
N ASN A 435 -8.43 -54.53 -24.75
CA ASN A 435 -7.98 -55.75 -24.09
C ASN A 435 -7.50 -55.49 -22.65
N GLN A 436 -7.46 -56.52 -21.81
CA GLN A 436 -7.06 -56.47 -20.40
C GLN A 436 -5.72 -57.19 -20.15
N GLY A 437 -5.01 -56.84 -19.07
CA GLY A 437 -3.80 -57.54 -18.62
C GLY A 437 -3.44 -57.19 -17.17
N LYS A 438 -3.06 -58.18 -16.36
CA LYS A 438 -2.83 -58.04 -14.90
C LYS A 438 -1.40 -58.53 -14.52
N PRO A 439 -1.00 -58.67 -13.23
CA PRO A 439 0.19 -58.02 -12.69
C PRO A 439 1.43 -58.93 -12.59
N SER A 440 2.56 -58.38 -12.13
CA SER A 440 3.71 -59.12 -11.60
C SER A 440 4.17 -58.56 -10.26
N GLU A 441 4.61 -59.42 -9.34
CA GLU A 441 4.96 -59.08 -7.96
C GLU A 441 6.46 -58.75 -7.75
N ASN A 442 6.75 -58.22 -6.55
CA ASN A 442 8.00 -58.42 -5.79
C ASN A 442 9.36 -58.05 -6.43
N LYS A 443 9.95 -56.97 -5.90
CA LYS A 443 11.18 -57.08 -5.09
C LYS A 443 11.37 -55.88 -4.13
N LYS A 444 12.08 -56.14 -3.03
CA LYS A 444 12.37 -55.26 -1.89
C LYS A 444 13.78 -55.62 -1.38
N PRO A 445 14.40 -54.82 -0.49
CA PRO A 445 14.92 -53.46 -0.63
C PRO A 445 16.46 -53.45 -0.80
N GLU A 446 17.05 -52.29 -1.06
CA GLU A 446 18.44 -51.99 -0.62
C GLU A 446 18.47 -50.63 0.12
N THR A 447 19.54 -50.41 0.89
CA THR A 447 19.60 -49.45 2.01
C THR A 447 20.13 -48.05 1.66
N PRO A 448 19.90 -47.03 2.54
CA PRO A 448 20.45 -45.69 2.35
C PRO A 448 21.99 -45.68 2.35
N GLY A 449 22.58 -44.79 1.54
CA GLY A 449 24.03 -44.62 1.46
C GLY A 449 24.59 -43.74 2.60
N THR A 450 25.50 -44.29 3.40
CA THR A 450 26.28 -43.53 4.38
C THR A 450 27.34 -42.68 3.68
N LEU A 451 27.48 -41.41 4.07
CA LEU A 451 28.66 -40.59 3.75
C LEU A 451 29.57 -40.45 4.99
N PRO A 452 30.90 -40.33 4.80
CA PRO A 452 31.87 -40.55 5.88
C PRO A 452 32.14 -39.30 6.74
N SER A 453 32.43 -39.53 8.01
CA SER A 453 33.21 -38.61 8.84
C SER A 453 34.64 -38.50 8.31
N ASP A 454 35.18 -37.27 8.26
CA ASP A 454 36.38 -36.88 9.02
C ASP A 454 36.97 -35.56 8.50
N ASN A 455 37.02 -34.54 9.37
CA ASN A 455 38.25 -33.75 9.51
C ASN A 455 38.35 -32.96 10.82
N ASN A 456 39.59 -32.73 11.27
CA ASN A 456 39.88 -32.07 12.55
C ASN A 456 39.99 -30.54 12.39
N GLY A 457 38.97 -29.80 12.81
CA GLY A 457 39.01 -28.34 12.97
C GLY A 457 39.59 -27.92 14.32
N LYS A 458 40.86 -27.48 14.34
CA LYS A 458 41.62 -27.25 15.58
C LYS A 458 41.46 -25.81 16.10
N ASN A 459 40.67 -25.62 17.18
CA ASN A 459 40.50 -24.32 17.84
C ASN A 459 41.82 -23.74 18.40
N PRO A 460 42.17 -22.48 18.08
CA PRO A 460 43.16 -21.70 18.81
C PRO A 460 42.47 -20.72 19.78
N ALA A 461 42.71 -20.87 21.08
CA ALA A 461 42.29 -19.87 22.07
C ALA A 461 43.14 -18.59 21.96
N LYS A 462 42.53 -17.42 22.20
CA LYS A 462 43.21 -16.14 22.44
C LYS A 462 42.48 -15.26 23.44
N ASP A 463 42.96 -15.33 24.67
CA ASP A 463 43.32 -14.19 25.56
C ASP A 463 42.53 -12.88 25.43
N ALA A 464 41.78 -12.55 26.49
CA ALA A 464 41.33 -11.19 26.77
C ALA A 464 42.44 -10.36 27.46
N PRO A 465 42.71 -9.11 27.05
CA PRO A 465 43.68 -8.25 27.72
C PRO A 465 43.08 -7.50 28.92
N GLY A 466 43.83 -7.51 30.01
CA GLY A 466 43.42 -7.03 31.33
C GLY A 466 43.23 -5.53 31.52
N LYS A 467 42.65 -5.21 32.68
CA LYS A 467 42.42 -3.85 33.19
C LYS A 467 43.70 -3.03 33.29
N ASN A 468 43.60 -1.77 32.88
CA ASN A 468 44.31 -0.60 33.42
C ASN A 468 43.45 0.63 33.05
N LYS A 469 43.31 1.68 33.86
CA LYS A 469 44.06 2.02 35.09
C LYS A 469 43.17 2.81 36.05
#